data_AF-A0A1Q8CYN8-F1
#
_entry.id   AF-A0A1Q8CYN8-F1
#
_cell.length_a   1.000
_cell.length_b   1.000
_cell.length_c   1.000
_cell.angle_alpha   90.00
_cell.angle_beta   90.00
_cell.angle_gamma   90.00
#
_symmetry.space_group_name_H-M   'P 1'
#
loop_
_entity.id
_entity.type
_entity.pdbx_description
1 polymer ?
#
loop_
_entity_poly.entity_id
_entity_poly.type
_entity_poly.pdbx_seq_one_letter_code
_entity_poly.pdbx_strand_id
1 'polypeptide(L)' 'MTALHRWETSSSHVTSDGWVRYQACCCGQTRVLLNSQPIGVAARNDRQRVEVVDEHDLRG' A
#
# COMPACT_ATOMS: atom_id res chain seq x y z
N MET A 1 -9.25 22.81 11.83
CA MET A 1 -9.99 22.13 10.74
C MET A 1 -8.97 21.50 9.82
N THR A 2 -8.86 20.18 9.79
CA THR A 2 -8.00 19.48 8.83
C THR A 2 -8.76 19.44 7.49
N ALA A 3 -8.31 20.20 6.50
CA ALA A 3 -8.86 20.10 5.15
C ALA A 3 -8.57 18.68 4.63
N LEU A 4 -9.63 17.91 4.36
CA LEU A 4 -9.48 16.58 3.77
C LEU A 4 -9.06 16.75 2.31
N HIS A 5 -7.79 16.47 2.03
CA HIS A 5 -7.29 16.44 0.66
C HIS A 5 -7.76 15.17 -0.04
N ARG A 6 -8.50 15.33 -1.14
CA ARG A 6 -8.79 14.26 -2.07
C ARG A 6 -7.67 14.17 -3.10
N TRP A 7 -6.86 13.12 -3.03
CA TRP A 7 -5.70 12.91 -3.88
C TRP A 7 -6.02 12.02 -5.07
N GLU A 8 -5.61 12.45 -6.26
CA GLU A 8 -5.69 11.69 -7.51
C GLU A 8 -4.28 11.41 -8.02
N THR A 9 -4.07 10.20 -8.55
CA THR A 9 -2.76 9.80 -9.09
C THR A 9 -2.67 10.22 -10.55
N SER A 10 -1.71 11.09 -10.86
CA SER A 10 -1.44 11.53 -12.23
C SER A 10 -0.51 10.56 -12.96
N SER A 11 0.50 10.04 -12.27
CA SER A 11 1.44 9.06 -12.82
C SER A 11 2.03 8.16 -11.76
N SER A 12 2.51 6.99 -12.20
CA SER A 12 3.23 6.03 -11.36
C SER A 12 4.38 5.39 -12.13
N HIS A 13 5.52 5.23 -11.46
CA HIS A 13 6.72 4.65 -12.04
C HIS A 13 7.30 3.58 -11.12
N VAL A 14 7.73 2.46 -11.70
CA VAL A 14 8.50 1.43 -11.00
C VAL A 14 9.95 1.88 -10.93
N THR A 15 10.56 1.76 -9.76
CA THR A 15 11.99 2.00 -9.53
C THR A 15 12.63 0.75 -8.92
N SER A 16 13.96 0.74 -8.83
CA SER A 16 14.71 -0.30 -8.12
C SER A 16 14.23 -0.50 -6.67
N ASP A 17 13.79 0.58 -6.04
CA ASP A 17 13.46 0.63 -4.61
C ASP A 17 11.95 0.49 -4.32
N GLY A 18 11.13 0.28 -5.37
CA GLY A 18 9.70 0.07 -5.24
C GLY A 18 8.87 0.83 -6.28
N TRP A 19 7.79 1.47 -5.83
CA TRP A 19 6.88 2.22 -6.70
C TRP A 19 6.76 3.68 -6.25
N VAL A 20 6.96 4.59 -7.20
CA VAL A 20 6.75 6.03 -7.02
C VAL A 20 5.38 6.40 -7.56
N ARG A 21 4.60 7.18 -6.80
CA ARG A 21 3.32 7.74 -7.26
C ARG A 21 3.30 9.26 -7.10
N TYR A 22 2.93 9.94 -8.17
CA TYR A 22 2.73 11.38 -8.20
C TYR A 22 1.24 11.66 -8.06
N GLN A 23 0.88 12.47 -7.07
CA GLN A 23 -0.51 12.78 -6.77
C GLN A 23 -0.75 14.28 -6.68
N ALA A 24 -1.92 14.69 -7.12
CA ALA A 24 -2.40 16.05 -7.00
C ALA A 24 -3.77 16.07 -6.32
N CYS A 25 -4.07 17.16 -5.64
CA CYS A 25 -5.39 17.45 -5.10
C CYS A 25 -6.01 18.58 -5.92
N CYS A 26 -7.34 18.58 -6.05
CA CYS A 26 -8.08 19.65 -6.71
C CYS A 26 -7.83 21.04 -6.09
N CYS A 27 -7.33 21.11 -4.85
CA CYS A 27 -6.93 22.35 -4.21
C CYS A 27 -5.56 22.90 -4.69
N GLY A 28 -4.91 22.26 -5.65
CA GLY A 28 -3.61 22.66 -6.21
C GLY A 28 -2.39 22.13 -5.44
N GLN A 29 -2.59 21.40 -4.35
CA GLN A 29 -1.48 20.74 -3.66
C GLN A 29 -1.03 19.48 -4.39
N THR A 30 0.27 19.20 -4.34
CA THR A 30 0.89 18.00 -4.92
C THR A 30 1.66 17.24 -3.85
N ARG A 31 1.79 15.93 -4.06
CA ARG A 31 2.64 15.07 -3.22
C ARG A 31 3.24 13.93 -4.02
N VAL A 32 4.35 13.40 -3.53
CA VAL A 32 5.01 12.20 -4.04
C VAL A 32 4.98 11.14 -2.96
N LEU A 33 4.51 9.94 -3.28
CA LEU A 33 4.53 8.80 -2.39
C LEU A 33 5.56 7.79 -2.87
N LEU A 34 6.48 7.44 -1.98
CA LEU A 34 7.40 6.33 -2.15
C LEU A 34 6.83 5.11 -1.43
N ASN A 35 6.33 4.14 -2.18
CA ASN A 35 6.00 2.84 -1.61
C ASN A 35 7.23 1.95 -1.75
N SER A 36 8.11 2.00 -0.75
CA SER A 36 9.21 1.04 -0.57
C SER A 36 8.64 -0.28 -0.05
N GLN A 37 7.96 -1.05 -0.90
CA GLN A 37 7.75 -2.46 -0.63
C GLN A 37 8.83 -3.23 -1.37
N PRO A 38 9.60 -4.09 -0.69
CA PRO A 38 10.57 -4.93 -1.37
C PRO A 38 9.83 -5.73 -2.45
N ILE A 39 10.40 -5.74 -3.66
CA ILE A 39 9.90 -6.50 -4.81
C ILE A 39 9.86 -7.97 -4.39
N GLY A 40 8.69 -8.42 -3.92
CA GLY A 40 8.51 -9.72 -3.27
C GLY A 40 7.31 -9.80 -2.33
N VAL A 41 6.85 -8.68 -1.78
CA VAL A 41 5.60 -8.67 -0.98
C VAL A 41 4.55 -7.88 -1.74
N ALA A 42 3.71 -8.60 -2.48
CA ALA A 42 2.51 -8.03 -3.07
C ALA A 42 1.71 -7.32 -1.97
N ALA A 43 1.52 -6.00 -2.09
CA ALA A 43 0.44 -5.29 -1.42
C ALA A 43 -0.89 -5.91 -1.85
N ARG A 44 -1.29 -6.99 -1.18
CA ARG A 44 -2.68 -7.45 -1.18
C ARG A 44 -3.44 -6.43 -0.36
N ASN A 45 -4.09 -5.52 -1.07
CA ASN A 45 -5.14 -4.69 -0.51
C ASN A 45 -6.25 -5.61 0.04
N ASP A 46 -6.47 -5.50 1.35
CA ASP A 46 -7.70 -5.79 2.08
C ASP A 46 -8.24 -7.24 2.13
N ARG A 47 -8.36 -7.76 3.37
CA ARG A 47 -9.06 -8.99 3.85
C ARG A 47 -8.27 -10.30 3.98
N GLN A 48 -7.08 -10.27 4.58
CA GLN A 48 -6.52 -11.50 5.16
C GLN A 48 -7.25 -11.85 6.46
N ARG A 49 -8.31 -12.66 6.35
CA ARG A 49 -8.91 -13.38 7.48
C ARG A 49 -7.81 -14.28 8.06
N VAL A 50 -7.39 -13.98 9.28
CA VAL A 50 -6.46 -14.83 10.03
C VAL A 50 -7.24 -16.08 10.45
N GLU A 51 -7.01 -17.20 9.78
CA GLU A 51 -7.43 -18.51 10.29
C GLU A 51 -6.33 -18.98 11.26
N VAL A 52 -6.65 -18.95 12.55
CA VAL A 52 -5.81 -19.53 13.60
C VAL A 52 -5.88 -21.04 13.41
N VAL A 53 -4.79 -21.65 12.98
CA VAL A 53 -4.67 -23.11 12.93
C VAL A 53 -4.26 -23.55 14.32
N ASP A 54 -5.16 -24.22 15.03
CA ASP A 54 -4.92 -24.77 16.37
C ASP A 54 -3.92 -25.94 16.23
N GLU A 55 -2.72 -25.81 16.80
CA GLU A 55 -1.74 -26.91 16.90
C GLU A 55 -2.20 -27.92 17.95
N HIS A 56 -3.11 -28.81 17.55
CA HIS A 56 -3.32 -30.08 18.24
C HIS A 56 -3.54 -31.16 17.18
N ASP A 57 -2.47 -31.88 16.85
CA ASP A 57 -2.42 -33.35 16.85
C ASP A 57 -1.21 -33.83 16.02
N LEU A 58 -0.05 -33.98 16.66
CA LEU A 58 1.07 -34.78 16.12
C LEU A 58 1.68 -35.61 17.25
N ARG A 59 0.87 -36.50 17.83
CA ARG A 59 1.35 -37.69 18.56
C ARG A 59 0.42 -38.86 18.29
N GLY A 60 0.64 -39.49 17.13
CA GLY A 60 0.34 -40.90 16.89
C GLY A 60 1.62 -41.71 17.00
#